data_AF-A0A381Q5T9-F1
#
_entry.id   AF-A0A381Q5T9-F1
#
_cell.length_a   1.000
_cell.length_b   1.000
_cell.length_c   1.000
_cell.angle_alpha   90.00
_cell.angle_beta   90.00
_cell.angle_gamma   90.00
#
_symmetry.space_group_name_H-M   'P 1'
#
loop_
_entity.id
_entity.type
_entity.pdbx_description
1 polymer ?
#
loop_
_entity_poly.entity_id
_entity_poly.type
_entity_poly.pdbx_seq_one_letter_code
_entity_poly.pdbx_strand_id
1 'polypeptide(L)'
;MSNSSTKTVSTLVLFIAGLLLCNPFIANAFKINLQLTGDVNFPGILKMNVGMDKKFDRLCFLGQDALGMIDLSFLETLAENGIPEGDYQVAHAFPDERWPVRSFSPNGALRFSPLPELQSAVFKNLGKSGLAIHAKDFFPLAEKLTQNPKMILFFNDQLFEKLMERWGTLRVSNWDMGRFQDFYKRNTQSIDQWKVRVEQVPLDPVKSICEPLKVQRKPGAEPE
;
A
#
# COMPACT_ATOMS: atom_id res chain seq x y z
N MET A 1 -58.75 -29.47 4.51
CA MET A 1 -57.33 -29.66 4.91
C MET A 1 -56.47 -29.70 3.65
N SER A 2 -55.26 -29.17 3.75
CA SER A 2 -54.19 -29.12 2.73
C SER A 2 -54.31 -28.06 1.64
N ASN A 3 -53.55 -26.97 1.80
CA ASN A 3 -52.44 -26.62 0.88
C ASN A 3 -51.79 -25.30 1.33
N SER A 4 -51.23 -25.29 2.55
CA SER A 4 -50.41 -24.18 3.05
C SER A 4 -48.91 -24.47 2.93
N SER A 5 -48.53 -25.73 2.70
CA SER A 5 -47.13 -26.15 2.79
C SER A 5 -46.30 -25.96 1.52
N THR A 6 -46.91 -25.78 0.35
CA THR A 6 -46.18 -25.64 -0.93
C THR A 6 -45.74 -24.22 -1.25
N LYS A 7 -46.44 -23.19 -0.73
CA LYS A 7 -46.09 -21.79 -0.99
C LYS A 7 -44.85 -21.34 -0.21
N THR A 8 -44.74 -21.72 1.05
CA THR A 8 -43.63 -21.35 1.95
C THR A 8 -42.29 -21.98 1.54
N VAL A 9 -42.31 -23.20 1.02
CA VAL A 9 -41.08 -23.88 0.56
C VAL A 9 -40.53 -23.19 -0.71
N SER A 10 -41.40 -22.76 -1.62
CA SER A 10 -40.99 -22.07 -2.86
C SER A 10 -40.34 -20.72 -2.57
N THR A 11 -40.86 -19.96 -1.60
CA THR A 11 -40.28 -18.65 -1.23
C THR A 11 -38.94 -18.78 -0.53
N LEU A 12 -38.77 -19.79 0.33
CA LEU A 12 -37.51 -20.02 1.05
C LEU A 12 -36.40 -20.50 0.10
N VAL A 13 -36.73 -21.37 -0.87
CA VAL A 13 -35.80 -21.81 -1.91
C VAL A 13 -35.41 -20.65 -2.83
N LEU A 14 -36.33 -19.75 -3.20
CA LEU A 14 -35.98 -18.54 -3.95
C LEU A 14 -35.11 -17.57 -3.15
N PHE A 15 -35.32 -17.44 -1.84
CA PHE A 15 -34.50 -16.57 -0.98
C PHE A 15 -33.09 -17.12 -0.80
N ILE A 16 -32.95 -18.44 -0.60
CA ILE A 16 -31.66 -19.12 -0.46
C ILE A 16 -30.92 -19.17 -1.80
N ALA A 17 -31.62 -19.40 -2.91
CA ALA A 17 -31.06 -19.29 -4.25
C ALA A 17 -30.66 -17.85 -4.57
N GLY A 18 -31.41 -16.84 -4.13
CA GLY A 18 -31.02 -15.42 -4.23
C GLY A 18 -29.76 -15.08 -3.43
N LEU A 19 -29.61 -15.66 -2.23
CA LEU A 19 -28.39 -15.53 -1.41
C LEU A 19 -27.18 -16.28 -2.00
N LEU A 20 -27.39 -17.43 -2.67
CA LEU A 20 -26.34 -18.18 -3.36
C LEU A 20 -25.97 -17.58 -4.73
N LEU A 21 -26.89 -16.85 -5.37
CA LEU A 21 -26.67 -16.07 -6.59
C LEU A 21 -26.09 -14.68 -6.33
N CYS A 22 -25.97 -14.25 -5.06
CA CYS A 22 -25.07 -13.18 -4.63
C CYS A 22 -23.61 -13.65 -4.68
N ASN A 23 -23.19 -13.98 -5.90
CA ASN A 23 -21.86 -14.19 -6.44
C ASN A 23 -20.69 -14.37 -5.45
N PRO A 24 -20.08 -15.58 -5.40
CA PRO A 24 -18.73 -15.75 -4.84
C PRO A 24 -17.64 -15.06 -5.69
N PHE A 25 -17.99 -14.42 -6.82
CA PHE A 25 -17.08 -13.64 -7.67
C PHE A 25 -16.53 -12.36 -7.02
N ILE A 26 -17.11 -11.89 -5.92
CA ILE A 26 -16.61 -10.69 -5.22
C ILE A 26 -15.33 -11.00 -4.43
N ALA A 27 -15.06 -12.28 -4.12
CA ALA A 27 -13.95 -12.66 -3.24
C ALA A 27 -12.55 -12.32 -3.79
N ASN A 28 -12.41 -12.06 -5.09
CA ASN A 28 -11.14 -11.74 -5.76
C ASN A 28 -11.08 -10.35 -6.42
N ALA A 29 -12.10 -9.49 -6.24
CA ALA A 29 -12.21 -8.29 -7.07
C ALA A 29 -11.31 -7.12 -6.65
N PHE A 30 -10.78 -7.04 -5.44
CA PHE A 30 -9.94 -5.89 -5.04
C PHE A 30 -8.84 -6.35 -4.10
N LYS A 31 -7.61 -6.47 -4.61
CA LYS A 31 -6.45 -6.95 -3.85
C LYS A 31 -5.29 -5.98 -3.93
N ILE A 32 -4.63 -5.76 -2.80
CA ILE A 32 -3.33 -5.10 -2.70
C ILE A 32 -2.36 -6.14 -2.14
N ASN A 33 -1.30 -6.44 -2.91
CA ASN A 33 -0.26 -7.36 -2.49
C ASN A 33 1.02 -6.55 -2.23
N LEU A 34 1.50 -6.59 -0.99
CA LEU A 34 2.82 -6.08 -0.60
C LEU A 34 3.79 -7.26 -0.55
N GLN A 35 4.72 -7.28 -1.49
CA GLN A 35 5.72 -8.33 -1.63
C GLN A 35 7.05 -7.78 -1.09
N LEU A 36 7.45 -8.22 0.11
CA LEU A 36 8.63 -7.71 0.80
C LEU A 36 9.76 -8.73 0.78
N THR A 37 11.01 -8.28 0.67
CA THR A 37 12.17 -9.17 0.50
C THR A 37 12.95 -9.41 1.79
N GLY A 38 12.89 -8.46 2.74
CA GLY A 38 13.81 -8.41 3.87
C GLY A 38 15.20 -7.86 3.50
N ASP A 39 15.36 -7.27 2.31
CA ASP A 39 16.60 -6.62 1.88
C ASP A 39 16.48 -5.09 1.96
N VAL A 40 17.44 -4.43 2.60
CA VAL A 40 17.40 -2.97 2.81
C VAL A 40 17.60 -2.15 1.52
N ASN A 41 18.23 -2.71 0.49
CA ASN A 41 18.44 -2.04 -0.80
C ASN A 41 17.25 -2.23 -1.75
N PHE A 42 16.60 -3.39 -1.68
CA PHE A 42 15.45 -3.74 -2.50
C PHE A 42 14.27 -4.19 -1.65
N PRO A 43 13.62 -3.28 -0.88
CA PRO A 43 12.68 -3.68 0.17
C PRO A 43 11.46 -4.46 -0.31
N GLY A 44 11.02 -4.24 -1.55
CA GLY A 44 9.88 -4.94 -2.10
C GLY A 44 9.14 -4.18 -3.19
N ILE A 45 7.97 -4.72 -3.53
CA ILE A 45 7.02 -4.13 -4.48
C ILE A 45 5.59 -4.18 -3.98
N LEU A 46 4.78 -3.25 -4.46
CA LEU A 46 3.33 -3.28 -4.35
C LEU A 46 2.71 -3.62 -5.70
N LYS A 47 1.71 -4.50 -5.69
CA LYS A 47 0.83 -4.79 -6.84
C LYS A 47 -0.62 -4.60 -6.43
N MET A 48 -1.46 -4.18 -7.38
CA MET A 48 -2.91 -4.10 -7.14
C MET A 48 -3.68 -4.80 -8.25
N ASN A 49 -4.76 -5.47 -7.88
CA ASN A 49 -5.71 -6.05 -8.82
C ASN A 49 -7.12 -5.54 -8.52
N VAL A 50 -7.84 -5.18 -9.58
CA VAL A 50 -9.21 -4.72 -9.58
C VAL A 50 -10.00 -5.57 -10.58
N GLY A 51 -10.82 -6.49 -10.10
CA GLY A 51 -11.53 -7.48 -10.88
C GLY A 51 -10.57 -8.45 -11.56
N MET A 52 -11.01 -9.00 -12.69
CA MET A 52 -10.18 -9.88 -13.52
C MET A 52 -9.24 -9.10 -14.46
N ASP A 53 -9.63 -7.88 -14.85
CA ASP A 53 -9.06 -7.23 -16.05
C ASP A 53 -8.20 -5.98 -15.75
N LYS A 54 -8.34 -5.35 -14.58
CA LYS A 54 -7.59 -4.13 -14.25
C LYS A 54 -6.50 -4.44 -13.24
N LYS A 55 -5.25 -4.19 -13.62
CA LYS A 55 -4.08 -4.41 -12.77
C LYS A 55 -3.24 -3.15 -12.70
N PHE A 56 -2.68 -2.90 -11.53
CA PHE A 56 -1.59 -1.96 -11.35
C PHE A 56 -0.31 -2.78 -11.35
N ASP A 57 0.48 -2.65 -12.43
CA ASP A 57 1.59 -3.55 -12.74
C ASP A 57 2.52 -3.77 -11.55
N ARG A 58 3.06 -2.67 -11.02
CA ARG A 58 3.92 -2.64 -9.85
C ARG A 58 4.30 -1.22 -9.45
N LEU A 59 4.68 -1.09 -8.19
CA LEU A 59 5.40 0.03 -7.61
C LEU A 59 6.57 -0.55 -6.78
N CYS A 60 7.72 0.09 -6.82
CA CYS A 60 8.91 -0.33 -6.08
C CYS A 60 9.08 0.51 -4.80
N PHE A 61 9.38 -0.16 -3.69
CA PHE A 61 9.77 0.52 -2.46
C PHE A 61 11.22 0.98 -2.54
N LEU A 62 11.50 2.17 -2.02
CA LEU A 62 12.83 2.76 -2.01
C LEU A 62 13.66 2.17 -0.85
N GLY A 63 14.85 1.67 -1.17
CA GLY A 63 15.83 1.16 -0.19
C GLY A 63 16.90 2.17 0.19
N GLN A 64 17.91 1.72 0.94
CA GLN A 64 18.97 2.56 1.55
C GLN A 64 19.76 3.43 0.56
N ASP A 65 19.94 2.98 -0.67
CA ASP A 65 20.67 3.73 -1.71
C ASP A 65 19.81 4.84 -2.34
N ALA A 66 18.53 4.92 -2.01
CA ALA A 66 17.68 5.99 -2.48
C ALA A 66 18.07 7.31 -1.82
N LEU A 67 18.22 8.37 -2.62
CA LEU A 67 18.36 9.73 -2.09
C LEU A 67 17.12 10.08 -1.24
N GLY A 68 17.25 10.83 -0.15
CA GLY A 68 16.12 11.29 0.69
C GLY A 68 15.85 10.43 1.93
N MET A 69 14.89 10.85 2.77
CA MET A 69 14.62 10.19 4.04
C MET A 69 13.77 8.91 3.84
N ILE A 70 14.26 7.78 4.34
CA ILE A 70 13.56 6.50 4.42
C ILE A 70 13.51 6.01 5.88
N ASP A 71 12.64 5.05 6.17
CA ASP A 71 12.54 4.42 7.49
C ASP A 71 13.55 3.27 7.60
N LEU A 72 14.84 3.63 7.61
CA LEU A 72 15.93 2.65 7.54
C LEU A 72 15.87 1.67 8.71
N SER A 73 15.59 2.17 9.92
CA SER A 73 15.43 1.33 11.11
C SER A 73 14.33 0.29 10.94
N PHE A 74 13.19 0.65 10.34
CA PHE A 74 12.16 -0.33 10.02
C PHE A 74 12.63 -1.37 8.99
N LEU A 75 13.32 -0.95 7.93
CA LEU A 75 13.86 -1.86 6.91
C LEU A 75 14.89 -2.84 7.48
N GLU A 76 15.82 -2.35 8.29
CA GLU A 76 16.79 -3.17 9.03
C GLU A 76 16.06 -4.17 9.93
N THR A 77 15.01 -3.73 10.61
CA THR A 77 14.24 -4.62 11.47
C THR A 77 13.52 -5.72 10.69
N LEU A 78 13.00 -5.41 9.50
CA LEU A 78 12.43 -6.43 8.61
C LEU A 78 13.48 -7.45 8.14
N ALA A 79 14.72 -7.01 7.92
CA ALA A 79 15.83 -7.87 7.54
C ALA A 79 16.25 -8.80 8.70
N GLU A 80 16.26 -8.30 9.92
CA GLU A 80 16.70 -9.03 11.12
C GLU A 80 15.61 -9.96 11.67
N ASN A 81 14.38 -9.44 11.80
CA ASN A 81 13.29 -10.11 12.51
C ASN A 81 12.28 -10.78 11.57
N GLY A 82 12.46 -10.64 10.26
CA GLY A 82 11.58 -11.20 9.24
C GLY A 82 10.37 -10.32 8.90
N ILE A 83 9.68 -10.71 7.83
CA ILE A 83 8.52 -9.99 7.32
C ILE A 83 7.26 -10.36 8.12
N PRO A 84 6.44 -9.38 8.56
CA PRO A 84 5.14 -9.65 9.17
C PRO A 84 4.12 -10.09 8.09
N GLU A 85 4.28 -11.29 7.56
CA GLU A 85 3.41 -11.85 6.54
C GLU A 85 1.99 -12.08 7.04
N GLY A 86 0.99 -11.84 6.20
CA GLY A 86 -0.40 -12.15 6.51
C GLY A 86 -1.40 -11.18 5.91
N ASP A 87 -2.63 -11.24 6.43
CA ASP A 87 -3.75 -10.42 5.95
C ASP A 87 -3.89 -9.12 6.74
N TYR A 88 -4.14 -8.05 6.00
CA TYR A 88 -4.28 -6.68 6.48
C TYR A 88 -5.55 -6.08 5.91
N GLN A 89 -5.95 -4.95 6.48
CA GLN A 89 -7.01 -4.09 5.96
C GLN A 89 -6.45 -2.69 5.73
N VAL A 90 -7.03 -1.98 4.76
CA VAL A 90 -6.74 -0.55 4.60
C VAL A 90 -7.23 0.19 5.85
N ALA A 91 -6.38 1.04 6.41
CA ALA A 91 -6.67 1.78 7.63
C ALA A 91 -6.84 3.28 7.35
N HIS A 92 -7.70 3.92 8.15
CA HIS A 92 -7.78 5.36 8.21
C HIS A 92 -6.55 5.96 8.92
N ALA A 93 -6.28 7.23 8.68
CA ALA A 93 -5.32 7.98 9.50
C ALA A 93 -5.80 8.08 10.95
N PHE A 94 -4.88 8.02 11.92
CA PHE A 94 -5.27 8.26 13.31
C PHE A 94 -5.74 9.72 13.51
N PRO A 95 -6.65 9.96 14.48
CA PRO A 95 -7.22 11.30 14.72
C PRO A 95 -6.22 12.41 15.05
N ASP A 96 -4.98 12.08 15.39
CA ASP A 96 -3.87 12.95 15.75
C ASP A 96 -2.76 12.98 14.69
N GLU A 97 -2.80 12.10 13.69
CA GLU A 97 -2.08 12.23 12.41
C GLU A 97 -2.69 13.32 11.51
N ARG A 98 -3.33 14.37 12.08
CA ARG A 98 -3.96 15.49 11.36
C ARG A 98 -2.93 16.28 10.57
N TRP A 99 -2.50 15.73 9.44
CA TRP A 99 -1.87 16.42 8.33
C TRP A 99 -2.96 16.82 7.33
N PRO A 100 -2.71 17.71 6.35
CA PRO A 100 -3.78 18.41 5.63
C PRO A 100 -4.66 17.50 4.75
N VAL A 101 -4.48 16.18 4.81
CA VAL A 101 -5.29 15.21 4.09
C VAL A 101 -5.71 14.06 5.01
N ARG A 102 -7.03 13.89 5.18
CA ARG A 102 -7.64 12.82 6.00
C ARG A 102 -7.79 11.47 5.29
N SER A 103 -7.53 11.44 3.99
CA SER A 103 -7.70 10.28 3.12
C SER A 103 -6.47 10.09 2.24
N PHE A 104 -6.39 8.94 1.56
CA PHE A 104 -5.28 8.70 0.65
C PHE A 104 -5.30 9.69 -0.53
N SER A 105 -4.21 10.42 -0.69
CA SER A 105 -4.01 11.45 -1.70
C SER A 105 -2.54 11.47 -2.14
N PRO A 106 -2.17 12.21 -3.20
CA PRO A 106 -0.79 12.23 -3.69
C PRO A 106 0.24 12.63 -2.64
N ASN A 107 -0.16 13.45 -1.65
CA ASN A 107 0.70 13.91 -0.56
C ASN A 107 0.41 13.21 0.77
N GLY A 108 -0.45 12.18 0.75
CA GLY A 108 -0.85 11.43 1.93
C GLY A 108 -0.10 10.11 2.02
N ALA A 109 -0.63 9.23 2.87
CA ALA A 109 -0.16 7.86 2.97
C ALA A 109 -1.34 6.89 2.86
N LEU A 110 -1.08 5.73 2.28
CA LEU A 110 -2.00 4.59 2.39
C LEU A 110 -1.52 3.71 3.54
N ARG A 111 -2.42 3.39 4.47
CA ARG A 111 -2.10 2.67 5.71
C ARG A 111 -2.72 1.29 5.68
N PHE A 112 -2.05 0.34 6.30
CA PHE A 112 -2.49 -1.04 6.41
C PHE A 112 -2.34 -1.51 7.84
N SER A 113 -3.45 -1.82 8.49
CA SER A 113 -3.43 -2.43 9.82
C SER A 113 -3.55 -3.95 9.68
N PRO A 114 -2.78 -4.75 10.44
CA PRO A 114 -2.92 -6.21 10.44
C PRO A 114 -4.33 -6.60 10.90
N LEU A 115 -4.89 -7.65 10.32
CA LEU A 115 -6.14 -8.23 10.84
C LEU A 115 -5.93 -8.79 12.25
N PRO A 116 -6.98 -8.93 13.08
CA PRO A 116 -6.87 -9.40 14.47
C PRO A 116 -6.11 -10.73 14.62
N GLU A 117 -6.30 -11.65 13.68
CA GLU A 117 -5.62 -12.95 13.61
C GLU A 117 -4.10 -12.81 13.39
N LEU A 118 -3.68 -11.72 12.74
CA LEU A 118 -2.31 -11.31 12.53
C LEU A 118 -1.85 -10.23 13.53
N GLN A 119 -2.49 -10.07 14.68
CA GLN A 119 -1.85 -9.35 15.80
C GLN A 119 -0.69 -10.18 16.35
N SER A 120 0.27 -10.49 15.47
CA SER A 120 1.49 -11.21 15.69
C SER A 120 2.38 -10.38 16.60
N ALA A 121 3.26 -11.07 17.33
CA ALA A 121 4.24 -10.45 18.20
C ALA A 121 5.09 -9.38 17.48
N VAL A 122 5.21 -9.44 16.14
CA VAL A 122 6.08 -8.54 15.36
C VAL A 122 5.69 -7.07 15.56
N PHE A 123 4.49 -6.63 15.19
CA PHE A 123 4.16 -5.20 15.33
C PHE A 123 4.05 -4.72 16.77
N LYS A 124 3.63 -5.59 17.70
CA LYS A 124 3.68 -5.27 19.14
C LYS A 124 5.11 -5.04 19.61
N ASN A 125 6.07 -5.85 19.17
CA ASN A 125 7.48 -5.69 19.50
C ASN A 125 8.08 -4.44 18.82
N LEU A 126 7.62 -4.11 17.62
CA LEU A 126 8.08 -2.91 16.88
C LEU A 126 7.45 -1.60 17.37
N GLY A 127 6.44 -1.68 18.25
CA GLY A 127 5.66 -0.51 18.65
C GLY A 127 4.93 0.16 17.47
N LYS A 128 4.64 -0.58 16.40
CA LYS A 128 3.96 -0.05 15.21
C LYS A 128 2.52 -0.57 15.13
N SER A 129 1.67 0.16 14.43
CA SER A 129 0.26 -0.16 14.21
C SER A 129 0.02 -0.94 12.91
N GLY A 130 1.07 -1.15 12.11
CA GLY A 130 1.01 -1.81 10.81
C GLY A 130 1.99 -1.17 9.83
N LEU A 131 1.61 -1.10 8.55
CA LEU A 131 2.44 -0.54 7.48
C LEU A 131 1.83 0.75 6.92
N ALA A 132 2.68 1.64 6.41
CA ALA A 132 2.25 2.82 5.66
C ALA A 132 3.10 2.99 4.39
N ILE A 133 2.47 3.41 3.30
CA ILE A 133 3.15 3.77 2.05
C ILE A 133 3.03 5.27 1.86
N HIS A 134 4.16 5.94 1.70
CA HIS A 134 4.23 7.38 1.49
C HIS A 134 5.23 7.74 0.38
N ALA A 135 4.93 8.78 -0.39
CA ALA A 135 5.83 9.26 -1.44
C ALA A 135 7.05 9.91 -0.79
N LYS A 136 8.22 9.72 -1.39
CA LYS A 136 9.46 10.39 -0.99
C LYS A 136 9.31 11.92 -0.97
N ASP A 137 8.66 12.48 -1.99
CA ASP A 137 8.45 13.92 -2.11
C ASP A 137 7.10 14.16 -2.83
N PHE A 138 6.31 15.18 -2.49
CA PHE A 138 5.46 15.80 -3.52
C PHE A 138 5.00 17.21 -3.15
N PHE A 139 5.30 18.08 -4.11
CA PHE A 139 5.08 19.52 -4.22
C PHE A 139 3.73 19.80 -4.90
N PRO A 140 2.63 19.99 -4.16
CA PRO A 140 1.68 21.02 -4.64
C PRO A 140 0.87 21.75 -3.55
N LEU A 141 0.93 21.33 -2.28
CA LEU A 141 0.28 22.07 -1.19
C LEU A 141 1.16 23.19 -0.67
N ALA A 142 2.46 22.91 -0.56
CA ALA A 142 3.39 23.89 -0.05
C ALA A 142 3.69 24.98 -1.09
N GLU A 143 3.64 24.70 -2.40
CA GLU A 143 3.73 25.75 -3.44
C GLU A 143 2.60 26.80 -3.30
N LYS A 144 1.39 26.37 -2.92
CA LYS A 144 0.25 27.27 -2.65
C LYS A 144 0.36 27.98 -1.29
N LEU A 145 1.19 27.49 -0.38
CA LEU A 145 1.42 28.08 0.95
C LEU A 145 2.70 28.92 1.01
N THR A 146 3.67 28.67 0.11
CA THR A 146 4.99 29.30 0.05
C THR A 146 5.74 28.96 -1.24
N GLN A 147 6.36 29.95 -1.89
CA GLN A 147 7.26 29.72 -3.03
C GLN A 147 8.67 29.25 -2.59
N ASN A 148 8.89 28.93 -1.31
CA ASN A 148 10.20 28.56 -0.77
C ASN A 148 10.38 27.03 -0.71
N PRO A 149 11.24 26.42 -1.56
CA PRO A 149 11.46 24.97 -1.60
C PRO A 149 11.86 24.33 -0.27
N LYS A 150 12.55 25.07 0.61
CA LYS A 150 13.01 24.55 1.92
C LYS A 150 11.82 24.27 2.87
N MET A 151 10.80 25.12 2.82
CA MET A 151 9.60 24.95 3.63
C MET A 151 8.75 23.76 3.15
N ILE A 152 8.87 23.42 1.87
CA ILE A 152 8.12 22.33 1.25
C ILE A 152 8.69 20.98 1.67
N LEU A 153 10.02 20.85 1.63
CA LEU A 153 10.74 19.69 2.16
C LEU A 153 10.39 19.46 3.64
N PHE A 154 10.41 20.53 4.44
CA PHE A 154 10.05 20.49 5.87
C PHE A 154 8.65 19.87 6.14
N PHE A 155 7.63 20.21 5.35
CA PHE A 155 6.28 19.66 5.58
C PHE A 155 6.08 18.21 5.08
N ASN A 156 6.86 17.74 4.10
CA ASN A 156 6.82 16.35 3.67
C ASN A 156 7.51 15.45 4.71
N ASP A 157 8.69 15.89 5.16
CA ASP A 157 9.47 15.19 6.18
C ASP A 157 8.66 15.06 7.48
N GLN A 158 7.90 16.09 7.88
CA GLN A 158 7.06 16.00 9.08
C GLN A 158 5.94 14.95 9.05
N LEU A 159 5.28 14.72 7.91
CA LEU A 159 4.32 13.61 7.82
C LEU A 159 5.05 12.29 7.90
N PHE A 160 6.15 12.18 7.18
CA PHE A 160 6.93 10.96 7.15
C PHE A 160 7.49 10.59 8.52
N GLU A 161 8.07 11.54 9.26
CA GLU A 161 8.53 11.38 10.63
C GLU A 161 7.40 10.86 11.54
N LYS A 162 6.21 11.46 11.47
CA LYS A 162 5.03 10.97 12.22
C LYS A 162 4.58 9.57 11.82
N LEU A 163 4.68 9.25 10.53
CA LEU A 163 4.39 7.90 10.06
C LEU A 163 5.42 6.91 10.61
N MET A 164 6.71 7.24 10.56
CA MET A 164 7.78 6.43 11.11
C MET A 164 7.59 6.16 12.60
N GLU A 165 7.04 7.09 13.37
CA GLU A 165 6.77 6.84 14.80
C GLU A 165 5.75 5.71 15.02
N ARG A 166 4.74 5.59 14.17
CA ARG A 166 3.54 4.74 14.42
C ARG A 166 3.35 3.59 13.46
N TRP A 167 3.97 3.65 12.30
CA TRP A 167 3.81 2.72 11.20
C TRP A 167 5.19 2.28 10.72
N GLY A 168 5.30 1.04 10.26
CA GLY A 168 6.43 0.62 9.45
C GLY A 168 6.31 1.27 8.08
N THR A 169 7.11 2.30 7.81
CA THR A 169 6.84 3.18 6.66
C THR A 169 7.71 2.83 5.46
N LEU A 170 7.08 2.53 4.33
CA LEU A 170 7.71 2.22 3.06
C LEU A 170 7.62 3.43 2.13
N ARG A 171 8.78 3.91 1.65
CA ARG A 171 8.85 5.04 0.70
C ARG A 171 8.73 4.57 -0.73
N VAL A 172 8.17 5.43 -1.58
CA VAL A 172 8.03 5.21 -3.03
C VAL A 172 8.40 6.47 -3.78
N SER A 173 8.74 6.35 -5.06
CA SER A 173 8.97 7.54 -5.89
C SER A 173 7.70 8.37 -6.05
N ASN A 174 7.86 9.67 -6.28
CA ASN A 174 6.76 10.61 -6.55
C ASN A 174 5.92 10.19 -7.75
N TRP A 175 6.63 9.79 -8.80
CA TRP A 175 6.02 9.31 -10.04
C TRP A 175 5.16 8.09 -9.77
N ASP A 176 5.68 7.15 -8.97
CA ASP A 176 4.92 5.96 -8.57
C ASP A 176 3.74 6.31 -7.67
N MET A 177 3.90 7.25 -6.73
CA MET A 177 2.78 7.71 -5.90
C MET A 177 1.66 8.32 -6.74
N GLY A 178 1.99 9.18 -7.71
CA GLY A 178 0.98 9.78 -8.59
C GLY A 178 0.17 8.72 -9.34
N ARG A 179 0.86 7.75 -9.97
CA ARG A 179 0.20 6.63 -10.67
C ARG A 179 -0.60 5.75 -9.72
N PHE A 180 -0.03 5.44 -8.55
CA PHE A 180 -0.64 4.59 -7.53
C PHE A 180 -1.91 5.23 -6.97
N GLN A 181 -1.85 6.51 -6.62
CA GLN A 181 -2.99 7.26 -6.10
C GLN A 181 -4.10 7.41 -7.15
N ASP A 182 -3.74 7.71 -8.39
CA ASP A 182 -4.70 7.77 -9.49
C ASP A 182 -5.41 6.44 -9.70
N PHE A 183 -4.67 5.34 -9.73
CA PHE A 183 -5.23 4.01 -9.88
C PHE A 183 -6.13 3.67 -8.69
N TYR A 184 -5.66 3.90 -7.47
CA TYR A 184 -6.44 3.65 -6.26
C TYR A 184 -7.75 4.45 -6.27
N LYS A 185 -7.68 5.76 -6.52
CA LYS A 185 -8.86 6.66 -6.50
C LYS A 185 -9.90 6.29 -7.55
N ARG A 186 -9.49 5.95 -8.77
CA ARG A 186 -10.41 5.58 -9.86
C ARG A 186 -11.17 4.28 -9.60
N ASN A 187 -10.62 3.40 -8.76
CA ASN A 187 -11.15 2.08 -8.52
C ASN A 187 -11.70 1.88 -7.10
N THR A 188 -11.60 2.88 -6.21
CA THR A 188 -12.05 2.76 -4.81
C THR A 188 -13.40 3.43 -4.61
N GLN A 189 -14.40 2.65 -4.21
CA GLN A 189 -15.69 3.16 -3.71
C GLN A 189 -15.70 3.24 -2.19
N SER A 190 -15.20 2.20 -1.52
CA SER A 190 -14.95 2.16 -0.07
C SER A 190 -13.56 1.57 0.20
N ILE A 191 -12.92 1.93 1.31
CA ILE A 191 -11.65 1.31 1.71
C ILE A 191 -11.82 -0.17 2.07
N ASP A 192 -13.00 -0.56 2.57
CA ASP A 192 -13.31 -1.92 3.05
C ASP A 192 -13.36 -2.95 1.92
N GLN A 193 -13.45 -2.48 0.67
CA GLN A 193 -13.45 -3.38 -0.49
C GLN A 193 -12.09 -4.05 -0.69
N TRP A 194 -10.99 -3.42 -0.21
CA TRP A 194 -9.63 -3.88 -0.49
C TRP A 194 -9.19 -4.96 0.49
N LYS A 195 -8.89 -6.15 -0.05
CA LYS A 195 -8.15 -7.18 0.67
C LYS A 195 -6.66 -6.93 0.52
N VAL A 196 -5.94 -6.88 1.64
CA VAL A 196 -4.51 -6.59 1.63
C VAL A 196 -3.75 -7.80 2.12
N ARG A 197 -2.73 -8.24 1.38
CA ARG A 197 -1.84 -9.33 1.75
C ARG A 197 -0.41 -8.84 1.78
N VAL A 198 0.31 -9.13 2.86
CA VAL A 198 1.76 -8.99 2.95
C VAL A 198 2.37 -10.38 2.85
N GLU A 199 3.36 -10.55 1.98
CA GLU A 199 4.07 -11.82 1.79
C GLU A 199 5.56 -11.57 1.63
N GLN A 200 6.35 -12.51 2.13
CA GLN A 200 7.78 -12.54 1.88
C GLN A 200 8.05 -13.16 0.51
N VAL A 201 8.90 -12.51 -0.29
CA VAL A 201 9.29 -13.01 -1.61
C VAL A 201 10.81 -13.04 -1.75
N PRO A 202 11.35 -13.91 -2.63
CA PRO A 202 12.78 -13.92 -2.92
C PRO A 202 13.28 -12.56 -3.45
N LEU A 203 14.54 -12.25 -3.16
CA LEU A 203 15.19 -11.00 -3.57
C LEU A 203 15.33 -10.88 -5.10
N ASP A 204 15.83 -11.92 -5.78
CA ASP A 204 16.21 -11.82 -7.19
C ASP A 204 15.09 -11.35 -8.14
N PRO A 205 13.84 -11.86 -8.01
CA PRO A 205 12.72 -11.33 -8.78
C PRO A 205 12.46 -9.85 -8.52
N VAL A 206 12.50 -9.40 -7.26
CA VAL A 206 12.26 -7.98 -6.91
C VAL A 206 13.40 -7.09 -7.40
N LYS A 207 14.64 -7.52 -7.21
CA LYS A 207 15.83 -6.81 -7.65
C LYS A 207 15.84 -6.61 -9.16
N SER A 208 15.62 -7.68 -9.94
CA SER A 208 15.54 -7.57 -11.41
C SER A 208 14.43 -6.63 -11.91
N ILE A 209 13.39 -6.46 -11.09
CA ILE A 209 12.23 -5.61 -11.37
C ILE A 209 12.49 -4.14 -11.01
N CYS A 210 13.15 -3.89 -9.89
CA CYS A 210 13.32 -2.55 -9.30
C CYS A 210 14.71 -1.94 -9.51
N GLU A 211 15.71 -2.72 -9.90
CA GLU A 211 17.03 -2.19 -10.24
C GLU A 211 16.89 -1.27 -11.47
N PRO A 212 17.37 -0.01 -11.38
CA PRO A 212 17.35 0.89 -12.52
C PRO A 212 18.08 0.26 -13.70
N LEU A 213 17.52 0.39 -14.91
CA LEU A 213 18.20 -0.03 -16.13
C LEU A 213 19.54 0.68 -16.21
N LYS A 214 20.64 -0.08 -16.20
CA LYS A 214 21.98 0.43 -16.47
C LYS A 214 22.02 0.81 -17.94
N VAL A 215 21.63 2.05 -18.25
CA VAL A 215 21.78 2.59 -19.60
C VAL A 215 23.28 2.73 -19.83
N GLN A 216 23.86 1.82 -20.61
CA GLN A 216 25.20 2.04 -21.13
C GLN A 216 25.12 3.33 -21.94
N ARG A 217 25.78 4.39 -21.47
CA ARG A 217 26.03 5.56 -22.31
C ARG A 217 26.72 5.03 -23.56
N LYS A 218 26.21 5.37 -24.74
CA LYS A 218 26.93 5.10 -25.99
C LYS A 218 28.36 5.64 -25.83
N PRO A 219 29.41 4.83 -26.09
CA PRO A 219 30.76 5.36 -26.10
C PRO A 219 30.85 6.50 -27.12
N GLY A 220 31.17 7.72 -26.68
CA GLY A 220 31.45 8.86 -27.56
C GLY A 220 30.45 10.02 -27.62
N ALA A 221 29.48 10.14 -26.71
CA ALA A 221 28.69 11.38 -26.61
C ALA A 221 29.46 12.44 -25.78
N GLU A 222 29.75 13.60 -26.39
CA GLU A 222 30.36 14.74 -25.71
C GLU A 222 29.45 15.31 -24.60
N PRO A 223 30.02 15.83 -23.50
CA PRO A 223 29.26 16.51 -22.47
C PRO A 223 28.79 17.88 -22.97
N GLU A 224 27.47 18.14 -22.90
CA GLU A 224 26.87 19.48 -23.00
C GLU A 224 27.11 20.31 -21.73
#